data_AF-A0AAV5I3D0-F1
#
_entry.id   AF-A0AAV5I3D0-F1
#
_cell.length_a   1.000
_cell.length_b   1.000
_cell.length_c   1.000
_cell.angle_alpha   90.00
_cell.angle_beta   90.00
_cell.angle_gamma   90.00
#
_symmetry.space_group_name_H-M   'P 1'
#
loop_
_entity.id
_entity.type
_entity.pdbx_description
1 polymer ?
#
loop_
_entity_poly.entity_id
_entity_poly.type
_entity_poly.pdbx_seq_one_letter_code
_entity_poly.pdbx_strand_id
1 'polypeptide(L)'
;MKNSVAILKSAGNYSDAEAKAVEKFIEVFKDENHPPGSLILFTVSPYGNGTLKIGFSEDGSIPEVVNAVIENKLLGEAVLESIIGEHGVSPAARKSLAERLPELFKDGEDKLTGNGNA
;
A
#
# COMPACT_ATOMS: atom_id res chain seq x y z
N MET A 1 -0.11 -12.20 -4.06
CA MET A 1 -1.58 -12.13 -4.08
C MET A 1 -2.29 -13.03 -3.05
N LYS A 2 -1.85 -14.27 -2.79
CA LYS A 2 -2.58 -15.20 -1.90
C LYS A 2 -2.90 -14.64 -0.49
N ASN A 3 -1.98 -13.90 0.13
CA ASN A 3 -2.19 -13.28 1.45
C ASN A 3 -3.28 -12.18 1.40
N SER A 4 -3.16 -11.22 0.47
CA SER A 4 -4.13 -10.13 0.31
C SER A 4 -5.55 -10.61 -0.02
N VAL A 5 -5.69 -11.67 -0.83
CA VAL A 5 -7.01 -12.28 -1.10
C VAL A 5 -7.60 -12.95 0.14
N ALA A 6 -6.78 -13.57 0.98
CA ALA A 6 -7.25 -14.13 2.25
C ALA A 6 -7.77 -13.02 3.19
N ILE A 7 -7.04 -11.91 3.28
CA ILE A 7 -7.45 -10.71 4.05
C ILE A 7 -8.80 -10.17 3.54
N LEU A 8 -8.95 -10.00 2.22
CA LEU A 8 -10.19 -9.51 1.62
C LEU A 8 -11.39 -10.42 1.93
N LYS A 9 -11.17 -11.74 1.87
CA LYS A 9 -12.21 -12.73 2.18
C LYS A 9 -12.55 -12.77 3.67
N SER A 10 -11.56 -12.67 4.55
CA SER A 10 -11.79 -12.68 6.00
C SER A 10 -12.47 -11.40 6.50
N ALA A 11 -12.29 -10.28 5.80
CA ALA A 11 -12.97 -9.02 6.10
C ALA A 11 -14.49 -9.05 5.81
N GLY A 12 -15.03 -10.13 5.24
CA GLY A 12 -16.46 -10.31 4.99
C GLY A 12 -17.04 -9.50 3.83
N ASN A 13 -16.22 -8.74 3.11
CA ASN A 13 -16.64 -7.78 2.09
C ASN A 13 -16.14 -8.14 0.67
N TYR A 14 -15.92 -9.43 0.39
CA TYR A 14 -15.47 -9.90 -0.92
C TYR A 14 -16.65 -10.05 -1.90
N SER A 15 -16.97 -8.99 -2.64
CA SER A 15 -18.00 -9.00 -3.68
C SER A 15 -17.41 -9.26 -5.07
N ASP A 16 -18.26 -9.27 -6.10
CA ASP A 16 -17.85 -9.36 -7.51
C ASP A 16 -16.92 -8.20 -7.91
N ALA A 17 -17.03 -7.03 -7.27
CA ALA A 17 -16.14 -5.91 -7.53
C ALA A 17 -14.71 -6.22 -7.05
N GLU A 18 -14.56 -6.78 -5.85
CA GLU A 18 -13.26 -7.21 -5.32
C GLU A 18 -12.68 -8.36 -6.14
N ALA A 19 -13.51 -9.31 -6.58
CA ALA A 19 -13.06 -10.40 -7.44
C ALA A 19 -12.48 -9.88 -8.77
N LYS A 20 -13.19 -8.98 -9.45
CA LYS A 20 -12.71 -8.34 -10.69
C LYS A 20 -11.45 -7.50 -10.45
N ALA A 21 -11.37 -6.81 -9.32
CA ALA A 21 -10.18 -6.03 -8.97
C ALA A 21 -8.95 -6.94 -8.74
N VAL A 22 -9.15 -8.11 -8.10
CA VAL A 22 -8.11 -9.13 -7.91
C VAL A 22 -7.67 -9.72 -9.25
N GLU A 23 -8.61 -10.03 -10.14
CA GLU A 23 -8.30 -10.52 -11.50
C GLU A 23 -7.47 -9.50 -12.27
N LYS A 24 -7.91 -8.23 -12.29
CA LYS A 24 -7.16 -7.14 -12.93
C LYS A 24 -5.77 -6.97 -12.32
N PHE A 25 -5.65 -7.07 -11.00
CA PHE A 25 -4.33 -7.03 -10.36
C PHE A 25 -3.45 -8.19 -10.85
N ILE A 26 -3.95 -9.43 -10.88
CA ILE A 26 -3.17 -10.57 -11.35
C ILE A 26 -2.74 -10.38 -12.82
N GLU A 27 -3.63 -9.85 -13.65
CA GLU A 27 -3.36 -9.55 -15.05
C GLU A 27 -2.22 -8.54 -15.24
N VAL A 28 -2.18 -7.48 -14.42
CA VAL A 28 -1.11 -6.45 -14.46
C VAL A 28 0.29 -7.04 -14.21
N PHE A 29 0.41 -8.14 -13.45
CA PHE A 29 1.69 -8.78 -13.15
C PHE A 29 2.01 -9.97 -14.06
N LYS A 30 1.12 -10.35 -14.99
CA LYS A 30 1.20 -11.64 -15.68
C LYS A 30 2.46 -11.79 -16.55
N ASP A 31 2.82 -10.73 -17.25
CA ASP A 31 3.94 -10.72 -18.21
C ASP A 31 5.17 -9.95 -17.67
N GLU A 32 5.14 -9.59 -16.38
CA GLU A 32 6.18 -8.80 -15.73
C GLU A 32 7.28 -9.69 -15.13
N ASN A 33 8.53 -9.28 -15.30
CA ASN A 33 9.69 -9.92 -14.69
C ASN A 33 10.41 -8.92 -13.79
N HIS A 34 10.73 -9.33 -12.56
CA HIS A 34 11.33 -8.46 -11.56
C HIS A 34 12.73 -8.97 -11.18
N PRO A 35 13.78 -8.63 -11.94
CA PRO A 35 15.14 -8.99 -11.59
C PRO A 35 15.57 -8.33 -10.27
N PRO A 36 16.62 -8.85 -9.60
CA PRO A 36 17.17 -8.21 -8.42
C PRO A 36 17.51 -6.73 -8.68
N GLY A 37 17.05 -5.84 -7.80
CA GLY A 37 17.23 -4.39 -7.94
C GLY A 37 16.05 -3.66 -8.58
N SER A 38 15.13 -4.37 -9.24
CA SER A 38 13.87 -3.78 -9.72
C SER A 38 12.92 -3.44 -8.57
N LEU A 39 11.97 -2.53 -8.83
CA LEU A 39 10.95 -2.11 -7.88
C LEU A 39 9.54 -2.33 -8.42
N ILE A 40 8.66 -2.71 -7.49
CA ILE A 40 7.21 -2.64 -7.64
C ILE A 40 6.73 -1.55 -6.69
N LEU A 41 6.03 -0.56 -7.23
CA LEU A 41 5.50 0.56 -6.48
C LEU A 41 3.98 0.46 -6.39
N PHE A 42 3.49 0.52 -5.16
CA PHE A 42 2.06 0.61 -4.87
C PHE A 42 1.74 1.99 -4.31
N THR A 43 0.84 2.72 -4.97
CA THR A 43 0.25 3.94 -4.42
C THR A 43 -1.18 3.64 -3.97
N VAL A 44 -1.42 3.72 -2.66
CA VAL A 44 -2.74 3.52 -2.06
C VAL A 44 -3.35 4.89 -1.76
N SER A 45 -4.44 5.24 -2.45
CA SER A 45 -5.18 6.47 -2.23
C SER A 45 -6.52 6.16 -1.55
N PRO A 46 -6.84 6.78 -0.41
CA PRO A 46 -8.14 6.61 0.26
C PRO A 46 -9.23 7.55 -0.28
N TYR A 47 -8.90 8.50 -1.16
CA TYR A 47 -9.85 9.51 -1.63
C TYR A 47 -10.89 8.95 -2.61
N GLY A 48 -12.12 9.46 -2.56
CA GLY A 48 -13.23 9.00 -3.40
C GLY A 48 -13.57 7.53 -3.16
N ASN A 49 -13.61 6.73 -4.23
CA ASN A 49 -13.84 5.28 -4.15
C ASN A 49 -12.57 4.47 -3.80
N GLY A 50 -11.45 5.17 -3.54
CA GLY A 50 -10.14 4.59 -3.30
C GLY A 50 -9.50 3.99 -4.55
N THR A 51 -8.18 4.11 -4.66
CA THR A 51 -7.44 3.57 -5.82
C THR A 51 -6.13 2.92 -5.40
N LEU A 52 -5.81 1.81 -6.04
CA LEU A 52 -4.48 1.22 -6.05
C LEU A 52 -3.81 1.50 -7.40
N LYS A 53 -2.75 2.30 -7.41
CA LYS A 53 -1.89 2.47 -8.59
C LYS A 53 -0.68 1.57 -8.47
N ILE A 54 -0.26 1.01 -9.60
CA ILE A 54 0.84 0.05 -9.70
C ILE A 54 1.84 0.59 -10.70
N GLY A 55 3.10 0.72 -10.27
CA GLY A 55 4.21 1.12 -11.12
C GLY A 55 5.34 0.09 -11.04
N PHE A 56 6.06 -0.06 -12.14
CA PHE A 56 7.24 -0.92 -12.23
C PHE A 56 8.46 -0.10 -12.59
N SER A 57 9.61 -0.50 -12.07
CA SER A 57 10.90 0.09 -12.41
C SER A 57 11.96 -1.01 -12.46
N GLU A 58 12.73 -1.06 -13.54
CA GLU A 58 13.83 -2.02 -13.69
C GLU A 58 15.12 -1.58 -12.97
N ASP A 59 15.33 -0.27 -12.84
CA ASP A 59 16.57 0.34 -12.34
C ASP A 59 16.49 0.81 -10.87
N GLY A 60 15.31 0.67 -10.26
CA GLY A 60 15.07 1.08 -8.89
C GLY A 60 14.76 2.57 -8.71
N SER A 61 14.58 3.32 -9.79
CA SER A 61 14.03 4.67 -9.73
C SER A 61 12.52 4.67 -9.50
N ILE A 62 11.97 5.79 -9.00
CA ILE A 62 10.51 5.98 -8.93
C ILE A 62 10.01 6.35 -10.33
N PRO A 63 9.13 5.55 -10.95
CA PRO A 63 8.62 5.84 -12.28
C PRO A 63 7.68 7.05 -12.28
N GLU A 64 7.80 7.92 -13.29
CA GLU A 64 6.91 9.09 -13.46
C GLU A 64 5.51 8.69 -13.95
N VAL A 65 5.41 7.54 -14.63
CA VAL A 65 4.18 7.01 -15.20
C VAL A 65 3.80 5.71 -14.49
N VAL A 66 2.53 5.58 -14.11
CA VAL A 66 2.01 4.34 -13.51
C VAL A 66 1.56 3.37 -14.61
N ASN A 67 1.85 2.08 -14.43
CA ASN A 67 1.48 1.02 -15.37
C ASN A 67 0.00 0.67 -15.30
N ALA A 68 -0.60 0.74 -14.10
CA ALA A 68 -2.01 0.43 -13.91
C ALA A 68 -2.67 1.23 -12.79
N VAL A 69 -3.98 1.43 -12.92
CA VAL A 69 -4.85 1.99 -11.88
C VAL A 69 -6.03 1.04 -11.68
N ILE A 70 -6.27 0.65 -10.43
CA ILE A 70 -7.39 -0.20 -10.01
C ILE A 70 -8.23 0.58 -9.00
N GLU A 71 -9.47 0.91 -9.38
CA GLU A 71 -10.42 1.61 -8.52
C GLU A 71 -11.10 0.61 -7.57
N ASN A 72 -10.39 0.26 -6.49
CA ASN A 72 -10.94 -0.55 -5.42
C ASN A 72 -10.20 -0.24 -4.11
N LYS A 73 -10.87 0.45 -3.20
CA LYS A 73 -10.32 0.79 -1.88
C LYS A 73 -9.84 -0.43 -1.09
N LEU A 74 -10.67 -1.46 -1.01
CA LEU A 74 -10.39 -2.64 -0.18
C LEU A 74 -9.14 -3.38 -0.67
N LEU A 75 -8.95 -3.50 -1.99
CA LEU A 75 -7.75 -4.10 -2.56
C LEU A 75 -6.49 -3.33 -2.18
N GLY A 76 -6.53 -1.98 -2.26
CA GLY A 76 -5.40 -1.15 -1.84
C GLY A 76 -5.05 -1.34 -0.37
N GLU A 77 -6.05 -1.37 0.50
CA GLU A 77 -5.88 -1.63 1.94
C GLU A 77 -5.33 -3.04 2.19
N ALA A 78 -5.86 -4.06 1.49
CA ALA A 78 -5.41 -5.43 1.63
C ALA A 78 -3.97 -5.66 1.15
N VAL A 79 -3.49 -4.89 0.15
CA VAL A 79 -2.07 -4.91 -0.24
C VAL A 79 -1.21 -4.38 0.90
N LEU A 80 -1.56 -3.24 1.50
CA LEU A 80 -0.80 -2.67 2.62
C LEU A 80 -0.86 -3.55 3.88
N GLU A 81 -2.05 -4.05 4.23
CA GLU A 81 -2.29 -4.96 5.36
C GLU A 81 -1.47 -6.25 5.20
N SER A 82 -1.34 -6.77 3.97
CA SER A 82 -0.51 -7.96 3.73
C SER A 82 0.98 -7.76 4.02
N ILE A 83 1.46 -6.52 4.12
CA ILE A 83 2.86 -6.20 4.43
C ILE A 83 3.04 -5.93 5.93
N ILE A 84 2.24 -5.00 6.48
CA ILE A 84 2.44 -4.46 7.84
C ILE A 84 1.28 -4.73 8.81
N GLY A 85 0.23 -5.42 8.36
CA GLY A 85 -0.92 -5.80 9.16
C GLY A 85 -0.60 -6.82 10.25
N GLU A 86 -1.62 -7.29 10.97
CA GLU A 86 -1.46 -8.28 12.05
C GLU A 86 -0.74 -9.55 11.56
N HIS A 87 -1.15 -10.03 10.38
CA HIS A 87 -0.58 -11.18 9.67
C HIS A 87 0.30 -10.77 8.47
N GLY A 88 0.87 -9.56 8.52
CA GLY A 88 1.72 -9.02 7.47
C GLY A 88 3.02 -9.79 7.30
N VAL A 89 3.53 -9.86 6.07
CA VAL A 89 4.74 -10.62 5.73
C VAL A 89 6.05 -9.94 6.15
N SER A 90 6.01 -8.67 6.58
CA SER A 90 7.20 -7.92 7.00
C SER A 90 7.10 -7.41 8.45
N PRO A 91 7.37 -8.26 9.45
CA PRO A 91 7.43 -7.85 10.85
C PRO A 91 8.44 -6.72 11.11
N ALA A 92 9.56 -6.71 10.38
CA ALA A 92 10.59 -5.68 10.50
C ALA A 92 10.09 -4.30 10.05
N ALA A 93 9.34 -4.23 8.93
CA ALA A 93 8.73 -2.97 8.48
C ALA A 93 7.68 -2.47 9.49
N ARG A 94 6.81 -3.38 9.99
CA ARG A 94 5.82 -3.05 11.02
C ARG A 94 6.47 -2.49 12.29
N LYS A 95 7.55 -3.13 12.76
CA LYS A 95 8.33 -2.65 13.92
C LYS A 95 8.93 -1.27 13.65
N SER A 96 9.57 -1.08 12.50
CA SER A 96 10.18 0.21 12.14
C SER A 96 9.16 1.35 12.13
N LEU A 97 7.95 1.11 11.62
CA LEU A 97 6.86 2.09 11.68
C LEU A 97 6.42 2.38 13.12
N ALA A 98 6.25 1.33 13.95
CA ALA A 98 5.84 1.48 15.34
C ALA A 98 6.85 2.27 16.19
N GLU A 99 8.14 2.22 15.86
CA GLU A 99 9.18 2.99 16.55
C GLU A 99 9.25 4.45 16.05
N ARG A 100 9.18 4.66 14.73
CA ARG A 100 9.42 5.98 14.11
C ARG A 100 8.21 6.91 14.09
N LEU A 101 6.99 6.37 13.97
CA LEU A 101 5.77 7.19 13.90
C LEU A 101 5.49 7.95 15.22
N PRO A 102 5.63 7.34 16.42
CA PRO A 102 5.42 8.07 17.66
C PRO A 102 6.40 9.23 17.86
N GLU A 103 7.66 9.07 17.45
CA GLU A 103 8.66 10.15 17.48
C GLU A 103 8.25 11.31 16.57
N LEU A 104 7.85 10.98 15.33
CA LEU A 104 7.37 11.98 14.38
C LEU A 104 6.15 12.76 14.89
N PHE A 105 5.21 12.09 15.56
CA PHE A 105 4.01 12.75 16.09
C PHE A 105 4.32 13.68 17.26
N LYS A 106 5.28 13.34 18.12
CA LYS A 106 5.74 14.21 19.21
C LYS A 106 6.38 15.50 18.67
N ASP A 107 7.24 15.37 17.67
CA ASP A 107 7.89 16.52 17.02
C ASP A 107 6.88 17.45 16.32
N GLY A 108 5.72 16.93 15.92
CA GLY A 108 4.62 17.69 15.33
C GLY A 108 3.82 18.51 16.35
N GLU A 109 3.61 17.97 17.56
CA GLU A 109 2.87 18.65 18.64
C GLU A 109 3.66 19.84 19.22
N ASP A 110 4.99 19.71 19.36
CA ASP A 110 5.86 20.80 19.82
C ASP A 110 5.88 21.98 18.83
N LYS A 111 5.68 21.72 17.54
CA LYS A 111 5.58 22.79 16.51
C LYS A 111 4.21 23.47 16.47
N LEU A 112 3.17 22.85 17.00
CA LEU A 112 1.81 23.43 17.08
C LEU A 112 1.56 24.18 18.40
N THR A 113 2.35 23.91 19.44
CA THR A 113 2.26 24.54 20.77
C THR A 113 3.26 25.68 20.99
N GLY A 114 3.95 26.12 19.94
CA GLY A 114 4.80 27.30 19.95
C GLY A 114 3.99 28.56 20.31
N ASN A 115 3.98 28.89 21.60
CA ASN A 115 3.53 30.18 22.13
C ASN A 115 4.16 31.32 21.31
N GLY A 116 3.33 31.97 20.51
CA GLY A 116 3.63 33.30 19.99
C GLY A 116 3.64 34.29 21.15
N ASN A 117 4.80 34.49 21.76
CA ASN A 117 5.09 35.75 22.44
C ASN A 117 5.59 36.74 21.38
N ALA A 118 4.65 37.54 20.87
CA ALA A 118 4.91 38.84 20.29
C ALA A 118 4.89 39.91 21.39
#